data_AF-A0A931TN98-F1
#
_entry.id   AF-A0A931TN98-F1
#
_cell.length_a   1.000
_cell.length_b   1.000
_cell.length_c   1.000
_cell.angle_alpha   90.00
_cell.angle_beta   90.00
_cell.angle_gamma   90.00
#
_symmetry.space_group_name_H-M   'P 1'
#
loop_
_entity.id
_entity.type
_entity.pdbx_description
1 polymer ?
#
loop_
_entity_poly.entity_id
_entity_poly.type
_entity_poly.pdbx_seq_one_letter_code
_entity_poly.pdbx_strand_id
1 'polypeptide(L)'
;MPADPRSGGSAARAARAFLLMLLLYWTVTFAGSRSPEVTAGSFLHLVNLVFHEAGHVVLSPFGHFMTALGGSLLQVLVPAACAVALYRGAGDRFGAAVAAWWAGQNLVDLAPYIGDARALQLTLLGGATGAEVEGHDWEAILASLGWLHHDRALADAAHLAGSVLMMAALAAGGWLLGASLRHSE
;
A
#
# COMPACT_ATOMS: atom_id res chain seq x y z
N MET A 1 30.57 28.68 12.50
CA MET A 1 29.98 28.37 11.18
C MET A 1 28.75 27.49 11.45
N PRO A 2 27.51 27.93 11.17
CA PRO A 2 26.35 27.09 11.38
C PRO A 2 26.42 25.90 10.42
N ALA A 3 26.20 24.69 10.94
CA ALA A 3 26.16 23.47 10.13
C ALA A 3 25.10 23.61 9.03
N ASP A 4 25.44 23.24 7.80
CA ASP A 4 24.49 23.23 6.69
C ASP A 4 23.33 22.27 7.03
N PRO A 5 22.09 22.76 7.16
CA PRO A 5 20.93 21.92 7.49
C PRO A 5 20.63 20.86 6.41
N ARG A 6 21.33 20.89 5.27
CA ARG A 6 21.19 19.93 4.16
C ARG A 6 22.08 18.70 4.29
N SER A 7 23.12 18.72 5.13
CA SER A 7 23.88 17.51 5.47
C SER A 7 23.15 16.76 6.57
N GLY A 8 22.17 15.93 6.21
CA GLY A 8 21.49 15.06 7.18
C GLY A 8 22.56 14.30 7.98
N GLY A 9 22.60 14.52 9.30
CA GLY A 9 23.67 14.00 10.16
C GLY A 9 23.84 12.48 10.06
N SER A 10 24.98 11.96 10.52
CA SER A 10 25.28 10.51 10.52
C SER A 10 24.13 9.66 11.08
N ALA A 11 23.48 10.13 12.14
CA ALA A 11 22.29 9.50 12.73
C ALA A 11 21.09 9.42 11.76
N ALA A 12 20.80 10.49 11.01
CA ALA A 12 19.71 10.50 10.04
C ALA A 12 19.98 9.53 8.88
N ARG A 13 21.23 9.44 8.42
CA ARG A 13 21.63 8.49 7.38
C ARG A 13 21.52 7.05 7.87
N ALA A 14 21.96 6.76 9.09
CA ALA A 14 21.81 5.45 9.71
C ALA A 14 20.33 5.05 9.84
N ALA A 15 19.47 5.97 10.28
CA ALA A 15 18.03 5.73 10.38
C ALA A 15 17.40 5.43 9.01
N ARG A 16 17.78 6.17 7.96
CA ARG A 16 17.33 5.91 6.58
C ARG A 16 17.79 4.55 6.06
N ALA A 17 19.04 4.18 6.31
CA ALA A 17 19.57 2.87 5.95
C ALA A 17 18.79 1.74 6.65
N PHE A 18 18.57 1.90 7.96
CA PHE A 18 17.78 0.96 8.76
C PHE A 18 16.36 0.82 8.22
N LEU A 19 15.69 1.93 7.93
CA LEU A 19 14.35 1.90 7.34
C LEU A 19 14.34 1.18 5.99
N LEU A 20 15.29 1.46 5.09
CA LEU A 20 15.37 0.77 3.80
C LEU A 20 15.58 -0.75 3.96
N MET A 21 16.32 -1.20 4.97
CA MET A 21 16.46 -2.63 5.26
C MET A 21 15.13 -3.26 5.70
N LEU A 22 14.35 -2.56 6.54
CA LEU A 22 13.01 -3.02 6.91
C LEU A 22 12.07 -3.08 5.70
N LEU A 23 12.06 -2.02 4.88
CA LEU A 23 11.26 -1.98 3.66
C LEU A 23 11.68 -3.05 2.65
N LEU A 24 12.98 -3.37 2.56
CA LEU A 24 13.49 -4.46 1.73
C LEU A 24 12.99 -5.81 2.22
N TYR A 25 13.10 -6.07 3.52
CA TYR A 25 12.57 -7.28 4.14
C TYR A 25 11.09 -7.46 3.81
N TRP A 26 10.26 -6.43 4.07
CA TRP A 26 8.85 -6.48 3.74
C TRP A 26 8.56 -6.60 2.25
N THR A 27 9.37 -5.99 1.38
CA THR A 27 9.19 -6.14 -0.08
C THR A 27 9.42 -7.57 -0.51
N VAL A 28 10.48 -8.22 -0.02
CA VAL A 28 10.74 -9.63 -0.33
C VAL A 28 9.61 -10.51 0.22
N THR A 29 9.14 -10.25 1.45
CA THR A 29 8.05 -11.01 2.07
C THR A 29 6.73 -10.86 1.32
N PHE A 30 6.29 -9.64 1.02
CA PHE A 30 4.99 -9.39 0.38
C PHE A 30 5.03 -9.64 -1.13
N ALA A 31 6.05 -9.19 -1.86
CA ALA A 31 6.11 -9.43 -3.30
C ALA A 31 6.34 -10.91 -3.62
N GLY A 32 7.06 -11.63 -2.75
CA GLY A 32 7.34 -13.06 -2.89
C GLY A 32 6.22 -13.98 -2.41
N SER A 33 5.25 -13.47 -1.64
CA SER A 33 4.12 -14.24 -1.13
C SER A 33 2.81 -13.79 -1.80
N ARG A 34 1.95 -14.75 -2.14
CA ARG A 34 0.55 -14.48 -2.49
C ARG A 34 -0.43 -14.97 -1.42
N SER A 35 0.09 -15.41 -0.27
CA SER A 35 -0.72 -15.93 0.81
C SER A 35 -1.42 -14.77 1.53
N PRO A 36 -2.75 -14.82 1.66
CA PRO A 36 -3.51 -13.84 2.44
C PRO A 36 -3.04 -13.79 3.90
N GLU A 37 -2.58 -14.91 4.46
CA GLU A 37 -2.06 -14.97 5.84
C GLU A 37 -0.82 -14.09 6.02
N VAL A 38 0.01 -13.95 4.98
CA VAL A 38 1.21 -13.10 5.02
C VAL A 38 0.84 -11.61 4.93
N THR A 39 -0.11 -11.24 4.06
CA THR A 39 -0.53 -9.84 3.91
C THR A 39 -1.49 -9.44 5.02
N ALA A 40 -2.65 -10.09 5.14
CA ALA A 40 -3.70 -9.78 6.11
C ALA A 40 -3.27 -10.05 7.57
N GLY A 41 -2.35 -11.00 7.79
CA GLY A 41 -1.76 -11.24 9.11
C GLY A 41 -0.68 -10.21 9.51
N SER A 42 -0.31 -9.29 8.61
CA SER A 42 0.68 -8.26 8.90
C SER A 42 0.10 -7.11 9.72
N PHE A 43 0.93 -6.54 10.60
CA PHE A 43 0.62 -5.26 11.24
C PHE A 43 0.31 -4.13 10.22
N LEU A 44 0.93 -4.15 9.04
CA LEU A 44 0.68 -3.13 8.02
C LEU A 44 -0.75 -3.21 7.47
N HIS A 45 -1.35 -4.40 7.40
CA HIS A 45 -2.74 -4.56 7.01
C HIS A 45 -3.68 -3.84 7.98
N LEU A 46 -3.42 -3.92 9.30
CA LEU A 46 -4.22 -3.20 10.30
C LEU A 46 -4.17 -1.68 10.12
N VAL A 47 -3.01 -1.13 9.72
CA VAL A 47 -2.87 0.30 9.41
C VAL A 47 -3.66 0.66 8.15
N ASN A 48 -3.59 -0.19 7.13
CA ASN A 48 -4.29 0.01 5.87
C ASN A 48 -5.82 -0.04 6.05
N LEU A 49 -6.31 -0.96 6.88
CA LEU A 49 -7.74 -1.12 7.19
C LEU A 49 -8.37 0.17 7.72
N VAL A 50 -7.66 0.97 8.52
CA VAL A 50 -8.20 2.25 9.01
C VAL A 50 -8.60 3.16 7.84
N PHE A 51 -7.79 3.21 6.79
CA PHE A 51 -8.09 4.00 5.59
C PHE A 51 -9.12 3.32 4.70
N HIS A 52 -9.16 1.99 4.68
CA HIS A 52 -10.20 1.21 4.01
C HIS A 52 -11.58 1.51 4.59
N GLU A 53 -11.76 1.35 5.90
CA GLU A 53 -13.05 1.62 6.56
C GLU A 53 -13.45 3.09 6.45
N ALA A 54 -12.48 4.01 6.57
CA ALA A 54 -12.73 5.43 6.32
C ALA A 54 -13.22 5.69 4.88
N GLY A 55 -12.71 4.93 3.92
CA GLY A 55 -13.13 4.95 2.51
C GLY A 55 -14.62 4.72 2.33
N HIS A 56 -15.17 3.68 2.96
CA HIS A 56 -16.60 3.40 2.93
C HIS A 56 -17.41 4.57 3.48
N VAL A 57 -17.01 5.12 4.63
CA VAL A 57 -17.72 6.24 5.25
C VAL A 57 -17.68 7.49 4.37
N VAL A 58 -16.49 7.86 3.87
CA VAL A 58 -16.27 9.06 3.07
C VAL A 58 -17.02 9.00 1.74
N LEU A 59 -17.09 7.84 1.10
CA LEU A 59 -17.78 7.69 -0.18
C LEU A 59 -19.23 7.20 -0.08
N SER A 60 -19.74 6.94 1.12
CA SER A 60 -21.13 6.56 1.35
C SER A 60 -22.19 7.48 0.72
N PRO A 61 -22.00 8.82 0.62
CA PRO A 61 -22.99 9.69 -0.02
C PRO A 61 -23.17 9.45 -1.53
N PHE A 62 -22.25 8.71 -2.17
CA PHE A 62 -22.25 8.46 -3.62
C PHE A 62 -22.86 7.10 -4.00
N GLY A 63 -23.51 6.40 -3.05
CA GLY A 63 -24.24 5.15 -3.27
C GLY A 63 -23.38 3.89 -3.16
N HIS A 64 -24.03 2.73 -3.15
CA HIS A 64 -23.42 1.44 -2.77
C HIS A 64 -22.14 1.09 -3.52
N PHE A 65 -22.11 1.28 -4.85
CA PHE A 65 -20.92 1.00 -5.65
C PHE A 65 -19.72 1.84 -5.19
N MET A 66 -19.93 3.14 -4.97
CA MET A 66 -18.88 4.05 -4.53
C MET A 66 -18.49 3.81 -3.08
N THR A 67 -19.43 3.41 -2.22
CA THR A 67 -19.13 2.95 -0.86
C THR A 67 -18.16 1.77 -0.89
N ALA A 68 -18.49 0.68 -1.61
CA ALA A 68 -17.66 -0.52 -1.70
C ALA A 68 -16.28 -0.21 -2.31
N LEU A 69 -16.26 0.55 -3.42
CA LEU A 69 -15.02 1.00 -4.05
C LEU A 69 -14.18 1.89 -3.13
N GLY A 70 -14.85 2.68 -2.27
CA GLY A 70 -14.23 3.68 -1.42
C GLY A 70 -13.17 3.13 -0.50
N GLY A 71 -13.36 1.92 0.04
CA GLY A 71 -12.38 1.32 0.93
C GLY A 71 -11.03 1.08 0.25
N SER A 72 -11.05 0.28 -0.82
CA SER A 72 -9.84 0.04 -1.62
C SER A 72 -9.25 1.32 -2.21
N LEU A 73 -10.10 2.28 -2.59
CA LEU A 73 -9.64 3.55 -3.17
C LEU A 73 -8.88 4.41 -2.16
N LEU A 74 -9.43 4.67 -0.98
CA LEU A 74 -8.77 5.49 0.04
C LEU A 74 -7.52 4.80 0.59
N GLN A 75 -7.58 3.48 0.76
CA GLN A 75 -6.44 2.65 1.16
C GLN A 75 -5.19 2.92 0.28
N VAL A 76 -5.36 3.12 -1.03
CA VAL A 76 -4.25 3.43 -1.96
C VAL A 76 -4.01 4.94 -2.13
N LEU A 77 -5.07 5.75 -2.17
CA LEU A 77 -4.94 7.19 -2.42
C LEU A 77 -4.29 7.95 -1.28
N VAL A 78 -4.50 7.55 -0.03
CA VAL A 78 -3.88 8.22 1.13
C VAL A 78 -2.35 8.15 1.07
N PRO A 79 -1.71 6.97 0.97
CA PRO A 79 -0.25 6.92 0.84
C PRO A 79 0.26 7.63 -0.41
N ALA A 80 -0.46 7.56 -1.53
CA ALA A 80 -0.11 8.28 -2.75
C ALA A 80 -0.14 9.81 -2.53
N ALA A 81 -1.16 10.33 -1.84
CA ALA A 81 -1.26 11.74 -1.48
C ALA A 81 -0.14 12.16 -0.53
N CYS A 82 0.23 11.31 0.45
CA CYS A 82 1.39 11.54 1.30
C CYS A 82 2.68 11.63 0.48
N ALA A 83 2.88 10.74 -0.51
CA ALA A 83 4.05 10.77 -1.38
C ALA A 83 4.13 12.09 -2.17
N VAL A 84 3.01 12.54 -2.75
CA VAL A 84 2.93 13.82 -3.47
C VAL A 84 3.18 15.01 -2.55
N ALA A 85 2.59 15.02 -1.35
CA ALA A 85 2.73 16.10 -0.38
C ALA A 85 4.18 16.22 0.14
N LEU A 86 4.83 15.10 0.43
CA LEU A 86 6.24 15.07 0.85
C LEU A 86 7.17 15.52 -0.27
N TYR A 87 6.89 15.08 -1.51
CA TYR A 87 7.71 15.48 -2.66
C TYR A 87 7.57 16.96 -3.01
N ARG A 88 6.35 17.47 -3.12
CA ARG A 88 6.06 18.83 -3.62
C ARG A 88 6.04 19.88 -2.53
N GLY A 89 5.52 19.55 -1.35
CA GLY A 89 5.37 20.49 -0.25
C GLY A 89 6.64 20.61 0.58
N ALA A 90 7.09 19.50 1.16
CA ALA A 90 8.26 19.48 2.05
C ALA A 90 9.61 19.36 1.32
N GLY A 91 9.60 18.96 0.04
CA GLY A 91 10.82 18.61 -0.69
C GLY A 91 11.54 17.36 -0.16
N ASP A 92 10.89 16.59 0.73
CA ASP A 92 11.44 15.36 1.30
C ASP A 92 11.26 14.20 0.32
N ARG A 93 12.22 14.09 -0.60
CA ARG A 93 12.25 13.04 -1.62
C ARG A 93 12.38 11.64 -1.02
N PHE A 94 13.04 11.50 0.12
CA PHE A 94 13.20 10.20 0.76
C PHE A 94 11.89 9.77 1.41
N GLY A 95 11.25 10.66 2.18
CA GLY A 95 9.91 10.42 2.73
C GLY A 95 8.89 10.13 1.63
N ALA A 96 8.95 10.85 0.50
CA ALA A 96 8.09 10.57 -0.66
C ALA A 96 8.29 9.15 -1.22
N ALA A 97 9.53 8.65 -1.29
CA ALA A 97 9.81 7.27 -1.68
C ALA A 97 9.21 6.26 -0.69
N VAL A 98 9.33 6.51 0.61
CA VAL A 98 8.72 5.65 1.65
C VAL A 98 7.19 5.63 1.53
N ALA A 99 6.56 6.77 1.30
CA ALA A 99 5.11 6.84 1.12
C ALA A 99 4.65 6.17 -0.20
N ALA A 100 5.43 6.28 -1.27
CA ALA A 100 5.18 5.55 -2.52
C ALA A 100 5.32 4.03 -2.33
N TRP A 101 6.29 3.59 -1.53
CA TRP A 101 6.41 2.19 -1.14
C TRP A 101 5.16 1.70 -0.41
N TRP A 102 4.62 2.50 0.52
CA TRP A 102 3.40 2.17 1.25
C TRP A 102 2.19 2.07 0.31
N ALA A 103 2.07 2.94 -0.70
CA ALA A 103 1.04 2.80 -1.74
C ALA A 103 1.17 1.49 -2.52
N GLY A 104 2.40 1.08 -2.85
CA GLY A 104 2.67 -0.22 -3.50
C GLY A 104 2.30 -1.39 -2.60
N GLN A 105 2.61 -1.32 -1.31
CA GLN A 105 2.23 -2.34 -0.35
C GLN A 105 0.71 -2.48 -0.23
N ASN A 106 -0.04 -1.37 -0.28
CA ASN A 106 -1.51 -1.40 -0.28
C ASN A 106 -2.10 -2.13 -1.50
N LEU A 107 -1.49 -2.01 -2.68
CA LEU A 107 -1.91 -2.76 -3.85
C LEU A 107 -1.65 -4.27 -3.70
N VAL A 108 -0.52 -4.66 -3.10
CA VAL A 108 -0.22 -6.06 -2.78
C VAL A 108 -1.18 -6.60 -1.71
N ASP A 109 -1.50 -5.80 -0.70
CA ASP A 109 -2.42 -6.12 0.38
C ASP A 109 -3.87 -6.36 -0.13
N LEU A 110 -4.30 -5.57 -1.12
CA LEU A 110 -5.60 -5.71 -1.76
C LEU A 110 -5.69 -6.91 -2.72
N ALA A 111 -4.57 -7.40 -3.26
CA ALA A 111 -4.60 -8.42 -4.29
C ALA A 111 -5.33 -9.71 -3.88
N PRO A 112 -5.08 -10.31 -2.68
CA PRO A 112 -5.86 -11.44 -2.22
C PRO A 112 -7.36 -11.13 -2.06
N TYR A 113 -7.70 -9.92 -1.59
CA TYR A 113 -9.08 -9.48 -1.41
C TYR A 113 -9.82 -9.37 -2.75
N ILE A 114 -9.16 -8.83 -3.78
CA ILE A 114 -9.68 -8.80 -5.16
C ILE A 114 -9.89 -10.23 -5.67
N GLY A 115 -8.90 -11.11 -5.45
CA GLY A 115 -8.90 -12.47 -5.96
C GLY A 115 -9.93 -13.38 -5.30
N ASP A 116 -10.42 -13.01 -4.11
CA ASP A 116 -11.44 -13.74 -3.36
C ASP A 116 -12.87 -13.36 -3.78
N ALA A 117 -13.07 -12.37 -4.66
CA ALA A 117 -14.39 -11.84 -5.00
C ALA A 117 -15.43 -12.88 -5.47
N ARG A 118 -15.02 -14.03 -6.02
CA ARG A 118 -15.94 -15.15 -6.31
C ARG A 118 -15.88 -16.28 -5.29
N ALA A 119 -14.74 -16.46 -4.63
CA ALA A 119 -14.52 -17.57 -3.72
C ALA A 119 -15.13 -17.28 -2.34
N LEU A 120 -15.08 -16.02 -1.90
CA LEU A 120 -15.66 -15.52 -0.66
C LEU A 120 -15.21 -16.29 0.58
N GLN A 121 -13.93 -16.69 0.60
CA GLN A 121 -13.34 -17.51 1.65
C GLN A 121 -12.50 -16.69 2.63
N LEU A 122 -12.15 -15.44 2.31
CA LEU A 122 -11.41 -14.59 3.23
C LEU A 122 -12.29 -14.14 4.39
N THR A 123 -11.76 -14.25 5.61
CA THR A 123 -12.38 -13.67 6.80
C THR A 123 -12.35 -12.15 6.69
N LEU A 124 -13.53 -11.54 6.67
CA LEU A 124 -13.73 -10.10 6.61
C LEU A 124 -13.57 -9.44 7.98
N LEU A 125 -13.58 -8.10 7.98
CA LEU A 125 -13.66 -7.32 9.19
C LEU A 125 -14.99 -7.61 9.90
N GLY A 126 -14.92 -8.34 11.03
CA GLY A 126 -16.10 -8.86 11.73
C GLY A 126 -16.01 -10.36 12.03
N GLY A 127 -15.07 -11.08 11.43
CA GLY A 127 -14.77 -12.47 11.76
C GLY A 127 -15.55 -13.51 10.97
N ALA A 128 -16.43 -13.08 10.06
CA ALA A 128 -17.14 -13.94 9.11
C ALA A 128 -16.55 -13.78 7.70
N THR A 129 -16.76 -14.78 6.84
CA THR A 129 -16.38 -14.76 5.43
C THR A 129 -17.46 -14.13 4.56
N GLY A 130 -17.11 -13.71 3.33
CA GLY A 130 -18.10 -13.22 2.36
C GLY A 130 -19.15 -14.26 1.96
N ALA A 131 -18.90 -15.55 2.20
CA ALA A 131 -19.88 -16.62 1.98
C ALA A 131 -20.91 -16.72 3.12
N GLU A 132 -20.57 -16.21 4.30
CA GLU A 132 -21.41 -16.25 5.51
C GLU A 132 -22.22 -14.96 5.68
N VAL A 133 -21.69 -13.82 5.22
CA VAL A 133 -22.33 -12.51 5.32
C VAL A 133 -22.20 -11.71 4.03
N GLU A 134 -23.21 -10.88 3.74
CA GLU A 134 -23.07 -9.84 2.73
C GLU A 134 -22.05 -8.79 3.20
N GLY A 135 -21.25 -8.26 2.28
CA GLY A 135 -20.26 -7.22 2.60
C GLY A 135 -18.89 -7.36 1.96
N HIS A 136 -18.68 -8.34 1.07
CA HIS A 136 -17.41 -8.45 0.34
C HIS A 136 -17.36 -7.42 -0.80
N ASP A 137 -16.58 -6.35 -0.63
CA ASP A 137 -16.59 -5.19 -1.54
C ASP A 137 -16.29 -5.56 -2.99
N TRP A 138 -15.26 -6.38 -3.21
CA TRP A 138 -14.86 -6.76 -4.56
C TRP A 138 -15.85 -7.70 -5.25
N GLU A 139 -16.70 -8.39 -4.50
CA GLU A 139 -17.80 -9.16 -5.08
C GLU A 139 -18.87 -8.18 -5.59
N ALA A 140 -19.30 -7.23 -4.76
CA ALA A 140 -20.24 -6.19 -5.14
C ALA A 140 -19.75 -5.33 -6.33
N ILE A 141 -18.49 -4.87 -6.29
CA ILE A 141 -17.87 -4.07 -7.36
C ILE A 141 -17.86 -4.87 -8.66
N LEU A 142 -17.30 -6.08 -8.67
CA LEU A 142 -17.17 -6.85 -9.90
C LEU A 142 -18.51 -7.38 -10.41
N ALA A 143 -19.46 -7.71 -9.53
CA ALA A 143 -20.82 -8.08 -9.91
C ALA A 143 -21.52 -6.93 -10.64
N SER A 144 -21.44 -5.71 -10.10
CA SER A 144 -22.06 -4.52 -10.71
C SER A 144 -21.49 -4.17 -12.10
N LEU A 145 -20.22 -4.52 -12.34
CA LEU A 145 -19.55 -4.33 -13.64
C LEU A 145 -19.73 -5.52 -14.60
N GLY A 146 -20.27 -6.65 -14.13
CA GLY A 146 -20.29 -7.91 -14.89
C GLY A 146 -18.92 -8.57 -15.05
N TRP A 147 -17.96 -8.25 -14.18
CA TRP A 147 -16.54 -8.59 -14.29
C TRP A 147 -16.07 -9.63 -13.27
N LEU A 148 -16.97 -10.33 -12.57
CA LEU A 148 -16.60 -11.33 -11.55
C LEU A 148 -15.55 -12.35 -12.02
N HIS A 149 -15.59 -12.75 -13.29
CA HIS A 149 -14.64 -13.70 -13.86
C HIS A 149 -13.21 -13.15 -14.04
N HIS A 150 -13.01 -11.84 -13.89
CA HIS A 150 -11.72 -11.16 -13.97
C HIS A 150 -11.03 -10.99 -12.60
N ASP A 151 -11.66 -11.39 -11.49
CA ASP A 151 -11.13 -11.32 -10.13
C ASP A 151 -9.64 -11.68 -10.02
N ARG A 152 -9.22 -12.84 -10.52
CA ARG A 152 -7.84 -13.32 -10.45
C ARG A 152 -6.89 -12.50 -11.32
N ALA A 153 -7.33 -12.08 -12.50
CA ALA A 153 -6.51 -11.26 -13.39
C ALA A 153 -6.28 -9.87 -12.79
N LEU A 154 -7.30 -9.29 -12.15
CA LEU A 154 -7.21 -8.01 -11.45
C LEU A 154 -6.35 -8.14 -10.18
N ALA A 155 -6.48 -9.24 -9.44
CA ALA A 155 -5.61 -9.56 -8.30
C ALA A 155 -4.14 -9.65 -8.72
N ASP A 156 -3.84 -10.39 -9.79
CA ASP A 156 -2.48 -10.51 -10.32
C ASP A 156 -1.93 -9.16 -10.79
N ALA A 157 -2.77 -8.34 -11.44
CA ALA A 157 -2.40 -7.01 -11.86
C ALA A 157 -2.10 -6.09 -10.67
N ALA A 158 -2.93 -6.12 -9.62
CA ALA A 158 -2.72 -5.36 -8.40
C ALA A 158 -1.44 -5.80 -7.68
N HIS A 159 -1.22 -7.10 -7.53
CA HIS A 159 -0.01 -7.67 -6.92
C HIS A 159 1.25 -7.25 -7.68
N LEU A 160 1.23 -7.36 -9.01
CA LEU A 160 2.36 -6.99 -9.86
C LEU A 160 2.64 -5.48 -9.80
N ALA A 161 1.61 -4.66 -9.97
CA ALA A 161 1.74 -3.21 -9.91
C ALA A 161 2.27 -2.74 -8.55
N GLY A 162 1.72 -3.29 -7.46
CA GLY A 162 2.18 -3.02 -6.11
C GLY A 162 3.63 -3.43 -5.89
N SER A 163 3.99 -4.65 -6.29
CA SER A 163 5.36 -5.17 -6.18
C SER A 163 6.37 -4.29 -6.95
N VAL A 164 6.03 -3.90 -8.19
CA VAL A 164 6.87 -3.02 -9.01
C VAL A 164 7.04 -1.66 -8.35
N LEU A 165 5.96 -1.08 -7.81
CA LEU A 165 6.00 0.21 -7.12
C LEU A 165 6.86 0.13 -5.85
N MET A 166 6.73 -0.92 -5.05
CA MET A 166 7.57 -1.15 -3.86
C MET A 166 9.06 -1.25 -4.23
N MET A 167 9.40 -2.03 -5.26
CA MET A 167 10.79 -2.16 -5.72
C MET A 167 11.35 -0.84 -6.27
N ALA A 168 10.56 -0.11 -7.06
CA ALA A 168 10.97 1.19 -7.61
C ALA A 168 11.18 2.23 -6.50
N ALA A 169 10.30 2.26 -5.51
CA ALA A 169 10.41 3.13 -4.34
C ALA A 169 11.64 2.80 -3.48
N LEU A 170 11.93 1.52 -3.26
CA LEU A 170 13.16 1.07 -2.60
C LEU A 170 14.43 1.50 -3.34
N ALA A 171 14.45 1.30 -4.66
CA ALA A 171 15.58 1.71 -5.50
C ALA A 171 15.79 3.23 -5.44
N ALA A 172 14.70 4.01 -5.50
CA ALA A 172 14.76 5.46 -5.35
C ALA A 172 15.27 5.89 -3.97
N GLY A 173 14.77 5.28 -2.89
CA GLY A 173 15.24 5.55 -1.53
C GLY A 173 16.73 5.20 -1.32
N GLY A 174 17.18 4.06 -1.86
CA GLY A 174 18.59 3.65 -1.85
C GLY A 174 19.49 4.60 -2.65
N TRP A 175 19.05 5.03 -3.82
CA TRP A 175 19.78 6.02 -4.63
C TRP A 175 19.92 7.36 -3.91
N LEU A 176 18.84 7.85 -3.28
CA LEU A 176 18.83 9.10 -2.50
C LEU A 176 19.78 9.02 -1.29
N LEU A 177 19.79 7.88 -0.58
CA LEU A 177 20.73 7.66 0.52
C LEU A 177 22.18 7.63 0.01
N GLY A 178 22.46 6.89 -1.06
CA GLY A 178 23.79 6.82 -1.66
C GLY A 178 24.29 8.18 -2.18
N ALA A 179 23.40 8.99 -2.77
CA ALA A 179 23.74 10.35 -3.16
C ALA A 179 24.11 11.23 -1.96
N SER A 180 23.42 11.09 -0.82
CA SER A 180 23.73 11.83 0.40
C SER A 180 25.10 11.48 1.00
N LEU A 181 25.58 10.24 0.80
CA LEU A 181 26.89 9.80 1.27
C LEU A 181 28.02 10.43 0.45
N ARG A 182 27.89 10.45 -0.88
CA ARG A 182 28.90 11.02 -1.81
C ARG A 182 29.12 12.53 -1.67
N HIS A 183 28.15 13.25 -1.14
CA HIS A 183 28.27 14.70 -0.88
C HIS A 183 28.83 15.02 0.52
N SER A 184 29.08 14.01 1.36
CA SER A 184 29.63 14.18 2.71
C SER A 184 31.14 13.84 2.79
N GLU A 185 31.73 13.38 1.69
CA GLU A 185 33.17 13.15 1.49
C GLU A 185 33.80 14.34 0.75
#